data_AF-A0A431HSG0-F1
#
_entry.id   AF-A0A431HSG0-F1
#
_cell.length_a   1.000
_cell.length_b   1.000
_cell.length_c   1.000
_cell.angle_alpha   90.00
_cell.angle_beta   90.00
_cell.angle_gamma   90.00
#
_symmetry.space_group_name_H-M   'P 1'
#
loop_
_entity.id
_entity.type
_entity.pdbx_description
1 polymer ?
#
loop_
_entity_poly.entity_id
_entity_poly.type
_entity_poly.pdbx_seq_one_letter_code
_entity_poly.pdbx_strand_id
1 'polypeptide(L)'
;MEQLKIQIKNNLCRSDGYINMTLINAIEQGSILHHDLVNEIHNCFPFNILLREKIYLCINDMLSVPVCLTCGGSVPFRGFRLGYKSFCSKACQSNNIDLINKRAETKKQRYGEDQKEIVEKRTKTNQLKYGVDYPLQNKTIRQQTLDTQENNGGIGFRNEKTRQKAQQTLIEKFGKPSGNAYVSNDIVALITKDYLIEQHHNNKLSLSFIADLVGTSVSFLRSKMNEYNLETRRYHTSSLERVIQDYLTQNNITFETNVRDIIKYELDIYIPKYNLAIECDGLWFHSERFGYDNNRHLIKQQLCEEKGIRLIHFFEVDFLTKEKIFNLLNGLLNLKPKIFARQCEIKLVSAQDEKQFNNLHHFQNHSNSHICLGLYFNDELVQLMSFVKPRFNVHFEYELLRLTCGDLNVVGGASKLFQYFIHTYKPSSIISYCNKRLFTGTVYYKLNMTFSHTTSPSYWYFTTKQDKLYHRSTFQKHKLKNLLNVFDESKTEWENMKANNFNRIWDCGTYVFIWYPPFIPK
;
A
#
# COMPACT_ATOMS: atom_id res chain seq x y z
N MET A 1 32.36 23.68 12.24
CA MET A 1 31.22 23.62 11.29
C MET A 1 30.84 22.20 10.92
N GLU A 2 31.73 21.38 10.35
CA GLU A 2 31.35 20.03 9.90
C GLU A 2 30.96 19.07 11.04
N GLN A 3 31.69 19.10 12.17
CA GLN A 3 31.30 18.37 13.38
C GLN A 3 29.93 18.82 13.93
N LEU A 4 29.66 20.13 13.93
CA LEU A 4 28.40 20.70 14.37
C LEU A 4 27.22 20.24 13.49
N LYS A 5 27.41 20.16 12.16
CA LYS A 5 26.40 19.58 11.25
C LYS A 5 26.11 18.11 11.56
N ILE A 6 27.13 17.32 11.86
CA ILE A 6 26.97 15.91 12.24
C ILE A 6 26.15 15.81 13.54
N GLN A 7 26.46 16.63 14.54
CA GLN A 7 25.69 16.68 15.79
C GLN A 7 24.25 17.13 15.56
N ILE A 8 24.00 18.15 14.74
CA ILE A 8 22.65 18.58 14.35
C ILE A 8 21.90 17.42 13.67
N LYS A 9 22.53 16.72 12.73
CA LYS A 9 21.94 15.59 12.04
C LYS A 9 21.60 14.44 12.98
N ASN A 10 22.44 14.18 13.98
CA ASN A 10 22.25 13.05 14.91
C ASN A 10 21.23 13.37 16.01
N ASN A 11 21.12 14.63 16.43
CA ASN A 11 20.35 15.01 17.61
C ASN A 11 19.08 15.79 17.29
N LEU A 12 19.08 16.58 16.22
CA LEU A 12 17.98 17.49 15.87
C LEU A 12 17.21 17.06 14.61
N CYS A 13 17.67 16.03 13.90
CA CYS A 13 16.91 15.40 12.82
C CYS A 13 16.19 14.13 13.28
N ARG A 14 15.09 13.84 12.59
CA ARG A 14 14.39 12.55 12.64
C ARG A 14 15.20 11.47 11.90
N SER A 15 14.82 10.22 12.10
CA SER A 15 15.41 9.07 11.39
C SER A 15 15.26 9.12 9.87
N ASP A 16 14.29 9.88 9.35
CA ASP A 16 14.09 10.14 7.91
C ASP A 16 15.01 11.26 7.36
N GLY A 17 15.90 11.81 8.20
CA GLY A 17 16.86 12.84 7.83
C GLY A 17 16.32 14.28 7.85
N TYR A 18 15.03 14.48 8.12
CA TYR A 18 14.43 15.82 8.22
C TYR A 18 14.57 16.41 9.63
N ILE A 19 14.70 17.74 9.73
CA ILE A 19 14.72 18.43 11.01
C ILE A 19 13.44 18.16 11.81
N ASN A 20 13.61 17.78 13.08
CA ASN A 20 12.52 17.52 14.00
C ASN A 20 11.90 18.83 14.49
N MET A 21 10.93 19.34 13.74
CA MET A 21 10.27 20.61 14.03
C MET A 21 9.59 20.66 15.41
N THR A 22 9.07 19.52 15.90
CA THR A 22 8.46 19.44 17.24
C THR A 22 9.51 19.66 18.33
N LEU A 23 10.68 19.03 18.19
CA LEU A 23 11.79 19.20 19.10
C LEU A 23 12.32 20.64 19.08
N ILE A 24 12.54 21.22 17.89
CA ILE A 24 12.99 22.62 17.78
C ILE A 24 12.01 23.59 18.41
N ASN A 25 10.70 23.41 18.20
CA ASN A 25 9.67 24.23 18.84
C ASN A 25 9.72 24.12 20.37
N ALA A 26 9.91 22.90 20.90
CA ALA A 26 10.00 22.69 22.36
C ALA A 26 11.22 23.38 22.96
N ILE A 27 12.39 23.32 22.28
CA ILE A 27 13.62 24.02 22.70
C ILE A 27 13.41 25.54 22.66
N GLU A 28 12.84 26.07 21.58
CA GLU A 28 12.54 27.52 21.47
C GLU A 28 11.52 27.99 22.52
N GLN A 29 10.72 27.09 23.08
CA GLN A 29 9.77 27.35 24.18
C GLN A 29 10.38 27.12 25.58
N GLY A 30 11.68 26.86 25.69
CA GLY A 30 12.40 26.76 26.96
C GLY A 30 12.75 25.34 27.41
N SER A 31 12.61 24.32 26.56
CA SER A 31 13.10 22.97 26.87
C SER A 31 14.62 22.94 26.93
N ILE A 32 15.17 22.26 27.94
CA ILE A 32 16.62 22.07 28.15
C ILE A 32 17.23 20.92 27.32
N LEU A 33 16.45 20.29 26.43
CA LEU A 33 16.95 19.19 25.61
C LEU A 33 18.06 19.67 24.67
N HIS A 34 19.16 18.89 24.62
CA HIS A 34 20.35 19.20 23.81
C HIS A 34 20.95 20.59 24.09
N HIS A 35 20.83 21.08 25.33
CA HIS A 35 21.30 22.40 25.75
C HIS A 35 22.74 22.71 25.32
N ASP A 36 23.67 21.76 25.46
CA ASP A 36 25.08 21.96 25.08
C ASP A 36 25.25 22.21 23.57
N LEU A 37 24.55 21.43 22.74
CA LEU A 37 24.53 21.61 21.29
C LEU A 37 23.88 22.94 20.90
N VAL A 38 22.80 23.33 21.58
CA VAL A 38 22.12 24.61 21.36
C VAL A 38 23.05 25.78 21.68
N ASN A 39 23.80 25.70 22.78
CA ASN A 39 24.80 26.70 23.15
C ASN A 39 25.93 26.76 22.14
N GLU A 40 26.42 25.61 21.65
CA GLU A 40 27.41 25.57 20.58
C GLU A 40 26.91 26.29 19.31
N ILE A 41 25.66 26.04 18.90
CA ILE A 41 25.01 26.73 17.77
C ILE A 41 24.91 28.25 18.03
N HIS A 42 24.53 28.65 19.24
CA HIS A 42 24.45 30.06 19.61
C HIS A 42 25.80 30.76 19.61
N ASN A 43 26.86 30.07 20.03
CA ASN A 43 28.23 30.57 19.99
C ASN A 43 28.73 30.74 18.55
N CYS A 44 28.39 29.81 17.65
CA CYS A 44 28.72 29.93 16.23
C CYS A 44 27.95 31.07 15.53
N PHE A 45 26.72 31.36 15.96
CA PHE A 45 25.88 32.40 15.39
C PHE A 45 25.39 33.35 16.49
N PRO A 46 26.22 34.33 16.91
CA PRO A 46 25.91 35.25 18.00
C PRO A 46 24.84 36.29 17.65
N PHE A 47 24.22 36.21 16.47
CA PHE A 47 23.14 37.07 16.03
C PHE A 47 21.83 36.78 16.79
N ASN A 48 21.03 37.83 17.02
CA ASN A 48 19.71 37.72 17.65
C ASN A 48 18.64 37.28 16.63
N ILE A 49 18.63 35.98 16.32
CA ILE A 49 17.65 35.31 15.44
C ILE A 49 17.21 34.00 16.08
N LEU A 50 16.09 33.43 15.61
CA LEU A 50 15.56 32.17 16.15
C LEU A 50 16.56 31.02 16.00
N LEU A 51 16.51 30.04 16.92
CA LEU A 51 17.38 28.87 16.87
C LEU A 51 17.26 28.11 15.54
N ARG A 52 16.03 27.95 15.02
CA ARG A 52 15.79 27.34 13.71
C ARG A 52 16.53 28.01 12.56
N GLU A 53 16.71 29.32 12.63
CA GLU A 53 17.40 30.09 11.62
C GLU A 53 18.91 29.84 11.70
N LYS A 54 19.48 29.84 12.92
CA LYS A 54 20.89 29.48 13.15
C LYS A 54 21.22 28.07 12.67
N ILE A 55 20.32 27.11 12.95
CA ILE A 55 20.44 25.74 12.45
C ILE A 55 20.44 25.72 10.91
N TYR A 56 19.54 26.48 10.26
CA TYR A 56 19.50 26.56 8.81
C TYR A 56 20.79 27.12 8.23
N LEU A 57 21.34 28.19 8.82
CA LEU A 57 22.63 28.76 8.42
C LEU A 57 23.74 27.71 8.53
N CYS A 58 23.79 26.96 9.64
CA CYS A 58 24.78 25.90 9.86
C CYS A 58 24.70 24.78 8.81
N ILE A 59 23.50 24.31 8.48
CA ILE A 59 23.29 23.18 7.55
C ILE A 59 23.65 23.58 6.12
N ASN A 60 23.47 24.85 5.75
CA ASN A 60 23.67 25.35 4.39
C ASN A 60 25.00 26.11 4.21
N ASP A 61 25.94 26.00 5.15
CA ASP A 61 27.25 26.67 5.10
C ASP A 61 27.16 28.20 4.94
N MET A 62 26.18 28.81 5.59
CA MET A 62 25.96 30.25 5.54
C MET A 62 26.54 30.91 6.78
N LEU A 63 27.39 31.93 6.59
CA LEU A 63 28.03 32.66 7.69
C LEU A 63 27.19 33.84 8.21
N SER A 64 26.19 34.28 7.44
CA SER A 64 25.34 35.41 7.78
C SER A 64 23.92 35.24 7.24
N VAL A 65 22.97 35.95 7.86
CA VAL A 65 21.59 36.02 7.36
C VAL A 65 21.60 36.75 6.00
N PRO A 66 20.96 36.19 4.95
CA PRO A 66 20.81 36.88 3.67
C PRO A 66 20.10 38.22 3.81
N VAL A 67 20.37 39.12 2.86
CA VAL A 67 19.72 40.42 2.78
C VAL A 67 18.89 40.53 1.50
N CYS A 68 17.97 41.50 1.50
CA CYS A 68 17.12 41.77 0.36
C CYS A 68 17.96 42.25 -0.82
N LEU A 69 17.83 41.60 -1.97
CA LEU A 69 18.56 41.94 -3.19
C LEU A 69 18.19 43.32 -3.79
N THR A 70 17.20 44.01 -3.23
CA THR A 70 16.79 45.35 -3.70
C THR A 70 17.17 46.47 -2.74
N CYS A 71 16.93 46.28 -1.43
CA CYS A 71 17.11 47.34 -0.44
C CYS A 71 18.13 47.03 0.66
N GLY A 72 18.76 45.84 0.65
CA GLY A 72 19.70 45.41 1.69
C GLY A 72 19.06 45.12 3.06
N GLY A 73 17.74 45.29 3.22
CA GLY A 73 17.03 45.00 4.46
C GLY A 73 16.89 43.49 4.77
N SER A 74 16.39 43.17 5.96
CA SER A 74 16.19 41.78 6.40
C SER A 74 15.13 41.05 5.55
N VAL A 75 15.32 39.75 5.37
CA VAL A 75 14.42 38.90 4.58
C VAL A 75 13.78 37.82 5.44
N PRO A 76 12.51 37.45 5.18
CA PRO A 76 11.82 36.47 6.00
C PRO A 76 12.33 35.05 5.72
N PHE A 77 12.58 34.30 6.79
CA PHE A 77 12.79 32.85 6.76
C PHE A 77 11.46 32.11 6.55
N ARG A 78 11.43 31.10 5.67
CA ARG A 78 10.23 30.32 5.32
C ARG A 78 10.25 28.88 5.83
N GLY A 79 11.31 28.50 6.55
CA GLY A 79 11.51 27.15 7.08
C GLY A 79 12.58 26.38 6.29
N PHE A 80 13.03 25.24 6.85
CA PHE A 80 14.20 24.51 6.37
C PHE A 80 14.15 24.07 4.91
N ARG A 81 12.96 23.81 4.35
CA ARG A 81 12.79 23.41 2.94
C ARG A 81 12.95 24.58 1.97
N LEU A 82 12.47 25.77 2.34
CA LEU A 82 12.39 26.92 1.43
C LEU A 82 13.47 27.98 1.71
N GLY A 83 14.04 27.97 2.92
CA GLY A 83 15.09 28.90 3.31
C GLY A 83 14.61 30.34 3.48
N TYR A 84 15.53 31.28 3.28
CA TYR A 84 15.26 32.71 3.26
C TYR A 84 14.70 33.15 1.91
N LYS A 85 13.80 34.13 1.91
CA LYS A 85 13.42 34.81 0.67
C LYS A 85 14.57 35.67 0.16
N SER A 86 14.64 35.85 -1.16
CA SER A 86 15.56 36.81 -1.78
C SER A 86 15.14 38.28 -1.57
N PHE A 87 13.90 38.53 -1.15
CA PHE A 87 13.33 39.88 -1.00
C PHE A 87 12.51 40.01 0.29
N CYS A 88 12.58 41.18 0.92
CA CYS A 88 11.83 41.48 2.15
C CYS A 88 10.32 41.63 1.90
N SER A 89 9.93 42.07 0.69
CA SER A 89 8.54 42.33 0.33
C SER A 89 8.28 42.11 -1.16
N LYS A 90 6.99 41.98 -1.52
CA LYS A 90 6.56 41.97 -2.93
C LYS A 90 6.93 43.28 -3.64
N ALA A 91 6.89 44.40 -2.93
CA ALA A 91 7.30 45.69 -3.48
C ALA A 91 8.79 45.69 -3.86
N CYS A 92 9.67 45.25 -2.97
CA CYS A 92 11.10 45.11 -3.28
C CYS A 92 11.37 44.12 -4.41
N GLN A 93 10.65 43.00 -4.47
CA GLN A 93 10.75 42.07 -5.58
C GLN A 93 10.29 42.69 -6.91
N SER A 94 9.23 43.50 -6.90
CA SER A 94 8.73 44.18 -8.10
C SER A 94 9.64 45.30 -8.58
N ASN A 95 10.33 45.97 -7.66
CA ASN A 95 11.22 47.10 -7.94
C ASN A 95 12.68 46.68 -8.14
N ASN A 96 13.00 45.38 -8.10
CA ASN A 96 14.35 44.90 -8.37
C ASN A 96 14.70 45.11 -9.85
N ILE A 97 15.81 45.79 -10.12
CA ILE A 97 16.22 46.19 -11.47
C ILE A 97 16.44 44.99 -12.40
N ASP A 98 17.07 43.92 -11.90
CA ASP A 98 17.36 42.72 -12.71
C ASP A 98 16.07 42.00 -13.11
N LEU A 99 15.12 41.87 -12.17
CA LEU A 99 13.82 41.27 -12.46
C LEU A 99 12.98 42.14 -13.41
N ILE A 100 13.07 43.47 -13.33
CA ILE A 100 12.42 44.38 -14.28
C ILE A 100 12.99 44.18 -15.68
N ASN A 101 14.32 44.20 -15.81
CA ASN A 101 15.01 44.03 -17.08
C ASN A 101 14.69 42.67 -17.71
N LYS A 102 14.76 41.59 -16.92
CA LYS A 102 14.42 40.24 -17.38
C LYS A 102 12.96 40.11 -17.84
N ARG A 103 12.03 40.77 -17.14
CA ARG A 103 10.61 40.80 -17.57
C ARG A 103 10.44 41.59 -18.86
N ALA A 104 11.13 42.72 -19.03
CA ALA A 104 11.09 43.50 -20.26
C ALA A 104 11.64 42.70 -21.45
N GLU A 105 12.77 42.02 -21.26
CA GLU A 105 13.38 41.14 -22.26
C GLU A 105 12.46 39.96 -22.63
N THR A 106 11.91 39.26 -21.64
CA THR A 106 10.99 38.13 -21.88
C THR A 106 9.73 38.59 -22.64
N LYS A 107 9.21 39.78 -22.33
CA LYS A 107 8.07 40.37 -23.04
C LYS A 107 8.42 40.71 -24.49
N LYS A 108 9.58 41.34 -24.72
CA LYS A 108 10.09 41.66 -26.05
C LYS A 108 10.25 40.40 -26.91
N GLN A 109 10.81 39.33 -26.35
CA GLN A 109 10.96 38.03 -27.03
C GLN A 109 9.62 37.39 -27.40
N ARG A 110 8.61 37.46 -26.53
CA ARG A 110 7.33 36.76 -26.74
C ARG A 110 6.33 37.53 -27.59
N TYR A 111 6.34 38.85 -27.53
CA TYR A 111 5.27 39.69 -28.08
C TYR A 111 5.77 40.87 -28.94
N GLY A 112 7.08 41.02 -29.16
CA GLY A 112 7.66 42.16 -29.88
C GLY A 112 7.75 43.45 -29.06
N GLU A 113 8.13 44.56 -29.69
CA GLU A 113 8.32 45.87 -29.03
C GLU A 113 7.01 46.65 -28.78
N ASP A 114 5.92 46.32 -29.48
CA ASP A 114 4.76 47.22 -29.57
C ASP A 114 3.58 46.86 -28.65
N GLN A 115 3.86 46.73 -27.35
CA GLN A 115 2.84 46.40 -26.33
C GLN A 115 1.79 47.51 -26.17
N LYS A 116 2.16 48.77 -26.42
CA LYS A 116 1.22 49.91 -26.38
C LYS A 116 0.14 49.76 -27.45
N GLU A 117 0.53 49.41 -28.68
CA GLU A 117 -0.40 49.27 -29.78
C GLU A 117 -1.43 48.14 -29.54
N ILE A 118 -1.00 47.00 -28.96
CA ILE A 118 -1.91 45.90 -28.60
C ILE A 118 -2.93 46.34 -27.54
N VAL A 119 -2.47 47.06 -26.51
CA VAL A 119 -3.36 47.56 -25.46
C VAL A 119 -4.35 48.57 -26.04
N GLU A 120 -3.89 49.50 -26.88
CA GLU A 120 -4.74 50.50 -27.54
C GLU A 120 -5.78 49.86 -28.47
N LYS A 121 -5.40 48.88 -29.30
CA LYS A 121 -6.33 48.13 -30.15
C LYS A 121 -7.38 47.39 -29.33
N ARG A 122 -6.98 46.79 -28.20
CA ARG A 122 -7.91 46.10 -27.29
C ARG A 122 -8.87 47.09 -26.63
N THR A 123 -8.36 48.23 -26.15
CA THR A 123 -9.17 49.28 -25.52
C THR A 123 -10.18 49.86 -26.51
N LYS A 124 -9.76 50.23 -27.73
CA LYS A 124 -10.68 50.69 -28.79
C LYS A 124 -11.75 49.66 -29.10
N THR A 125 -11.37 48.39 -29.21
CA THR A 125 -12.32 47.29 -29.48
C THR A 125 -13.34 47.14 -28.35
N ASN A 126 -12.89 47.18 -27.10
CA ASN A 126 -13.78 47.05 -25.94
C ASN A 126 -14.70 48.26 -25.78
N GLN A 127 -14.19 49.47 -26.06
CA GLN A 127 -15.00 50.68 -26.10
C GLN A 127 -16.08 50.61 -27.19
N LEU A 128 -15.72 50.19 -28.41
CA LEU A 128 -16.68 49.99 -29.51
C LEU A 128 -17.76 48.96 -29.19
N LYS A 129 -17.39 47.83 -28.57
CA LYS A 129 -18.32 46.71 -28.32
C LYS A 129 -19.12 46.85 -27.02
N TYR A 130 -18.54 47.45 -26.00
CA TYR A 130 -19.05 47.37 -24.62
C TYR A 130 -19.14 48.74 -23.93
N GLY A 131 -18.65 49.82 -24.56
CA GLY A 131 -18.66 51.19 -24.03
C GLY A 131 -17.73 51.43 -22.84
N VAL A 132 -16.80 50.50 -22.59
CA VAL A 132 -15.85 50.53 -21.47
C VAL A 132 -14.52 49.92 -21.91
N ASP A 133 -13.42 50.30 -21.25
CA ASP A 133 -12.09 49.78 -21.57
C ASP A 133 -11.95 48.28 -21.24
N TYR A 134 -12.70 47.81 -20.23
CA TYR A 134 -12.71 46.43 -19.77
C TYR A 134 -14.14 45.89 -19.69
N PRO A 135 -14.48 44.77 -20.35
CA PRO A 135 -15.87 44.28 -20.45
C PRO A 135 -16.59 44.12 -19.10
N LEU A 136 -15.88 43.72 -18.03
CA LEU A 136 -16.45 43.55 -16.69
C LEU A 136 -16.80 44.87 -15.97
N GLN A 137 -16.41 46.03 -16.50
CA GLN A 137 -16.87 47.33 -16.02
C GLN A 137 -18.30 47.63 -16.47
N ASN A 138 -18.74 47.03 -17.58
CA ASN A 138 -20.11 47.13 -18.05
C ASN A 138 -21.01 46.31 -17.11
N LYS A 139 -21.97 46.97 -16.46
CA LYS A 139 -22.85 46.36 -15.45
C LYS A 139 -23.68 45.19 -16.02
N THR A 140 -24.12 45.29 -17.28
CA THR A 140 -24.91 44.25 -17.95
C THR A 140 -24.07 42.99 -18.16
N ILE A 141 -22.85 43.12 -18.68
CA ILE A 141 -21.93 42.00 -18.89
C ILE A 141 -21.55 41.35 -17.56
N ARG A 142 -21.31 42.18 -16.54
CA ARG A 142 -21.02 41.70 -15.19
C ARG A 142 -22.18 40.90 -14.62
N GLN A 143 -23.42 41.36 -14.78
CA GLN A 143 -24.61 40.64 -14.33
C GLN A 143 -24.79 39.32 -15.10
N GLN A 144 -24.70 39.34 -16.44
CA GLN A 144 -24.77 38.13 -17.26
C GLN A 144 -23.72 37.08 -16.85
N THR A 145 -22.53 37.53 -16.46
CA THR A 145 -21.46 36.64 -15.97
C THR A 145 -21.84 36.01 -14.62
N LEU A 146 -22.46 36.78 -13.72
CA LEU A 146 -22.96 36.27 -12.43
C LEU A 146 -24.09 35.26 -12.63
N ASP A 147 -25.07 35.60 -13.47
CA ASP A 147 -26.22 34.71 -13.78
C ASP A 147 -25.74 33.41 -14.41
N THR A 148 -24.75 33.49 -15.32
CA THR A 148 -24.13 32.30 -15.93
C THR A 148 -23.40 31.45 -14.88
N GLN A 149 -22.75 32.07 -13.90
CA GLN A 149 -22.09 31.35 -12.82
C GLN A 149 -23.11 30.67 -11.91
N GLU A 150 -24.20 31.35 -11.57
CA GLU A 150 -25.28 30.83 -10.72
C GLU A 150 -26.02 29.67 -11.40
N ASN A 151 -26.40 29.82 -12.68
CA ASN A 151 -27.01 28.76 -13.49
C ASN A 151 -26.12 27.52 -13.63
N ASN A 152 -24.80 27.69 -13.58
CA ASN A 152 -23.85 26.58 -13.59
C ASN A 152 -23.53 26.03 -12.20
N GLY A 153 -24.25 26.43 -11.14
CA GLY A 153 -24.05 25.92 -9.77
C GLY A 153 -22.94 26.63 -9.00
N GLY A 154 -22.53 27.82 -9.42
CA GLY A 154 -21.60 28.70 -8.70
C GLY A 154 -20.15 28.70 -9.22
N ILE A 155 -19.29 29.44 -8.52
CA ILE A 155 -17.90 29.68 -8.91
C ILE A 155 -16.97 28.62 -8.31
N GLY A 156 -16.09 28.04 -9.13
CA GLY A 156 -15.02 27.13 -8.70
C GLY A 156 -15.57 25.90 -7.98
N PHE A 157 -15.13 25.67 -6.73
CA PHE A 157 -15.55 24.51 -5.92
C PHE A 157 -16.97 24.62 -5.35
N ARG A 158 -17.73 25.70 -5.58
CA ARG A 158 -19.17 25.71 -5.27
C ARG A 158 -19.98 24.88 -6.27
N ASN A 159 -19.52 24.81 -7.52
CA ASN A 159 -20.11 24.01 -8.59
C ASN A 159 -19.83 22.52 -8.37
N GLU A 160 -20.89 21.70 -8.35
CA GLU A 160 -20.82 20.25 -8.16
C GLU A 160 -20.02 19.52 -9.24
N LYS A 161 -20.24 19.83 -10.52
CA LYS A 161 -19.51 19.21 -11.64
C LYS A 161 -18.01 19.50 -11.56
N THR A 162 -17.65 20.73 -11.16
CA THR A 162 -16.25 21.11 -10.97
C THR A 162 -15.61 20.33 -9.81
N ARG A 163 -16.35 20.12 -8.71
CA ARG A 163 -15.92 19.29 -7.58
C ARG A 163 -15.71 17.84 -7.95
N GLN A 164 -16.69 17.22 -8.61
CA GLN A 164 -16.63 15.82 -9.04
C GLN A 164 -15.44 15.59 -9.98
N LYS A 165 -15.22 16.47 -10.95
CA LYS A 165 -14.08 16.38 -11.88
C LYS A 165 -12.72 16.52 -11.16
N ALA A 166 -12.62 17.41 -10.17
CA ALA A 166 -11.42 17.56 -9.36
C ALA A 166 -11.15 16.31 -8.52
N GLN A 167 -12.18 15.71 -7.93
CA GLN A 167 -12.08 14.47 -7.17
C GLN A 167 -11.65 13.30 -8.07
N GLN A 168 -12.28 13.14 -9.23
CA GLN A 168 -11.93 12.12 -10.22
C GLN A 168 -10.46 12.24 -10.65
N THR A 169 -10.00 13.45 -10.95
CA THR A 169 -8.59 13.70 -11.32
C THR A 169 -7.62 13.31 -10.20
N LEU A 170 -7.98 13.51 -8.93
CA LEU A 170 -7.15 13.14 -7.78
C LEU A 170 -7.15 11.63 -7.53
N ILE A 171 -8.30 10.97 -7.69
CA ILE A 171 -8.41 9.50 -7.63
C ILE A 171 -7.56 8.89 -8.75
N GLU A 172 -7.66 9.39 -9.98
CA GLU A 172 -6.86 8.93 -11.13
C GLU A 172 -5.35 9.12 -10.89
N LYS A 173 -4.93 10.29 -10.40
CA LYS A 173 -3.50 10.60 -10.22
C LYS A 173 -2.88 9.98 -8.97
N PHE A 174 -3.63 9.93 -7.87
CA PHE A 174 -3.08 9.62 -6.54
C PHE A 174 -3.77 8.44 -5.85
N GLY A 175 -4.81 7.86 -6.44
CA GLY A 175 -5.53 6.70 -5.90
C GLY A 175 -6.41 7.00 -4.69
N LYS A 176 -6.54 8.27 -4.28
CA LYS A 176 -7.35 8.68 -3.13
C LYS A 176 -7.86 10.11 -3.28
N PRO A 177 -8.99 10.46 -2.64
CA PRO A 177 -9.47 11.85 -2.60
C PRO A 177 -8.55 12.75 -1.76
N SER A 178 -8.66 14.07 -1.94
CA SER A 178 -7.95 15.04 -1.11
C SER A 178 -8.43 14.98 0.36
N GLY A 179 -7.55 15.23 1.33
CA GLY A 179 -7.92 15.31 2.75
C GLY A 179 -8.86 16.48 3.12
N ASN A 180 -9.06 17.42 2.19
CA ASN A 180 -10.02 18.53 2.28
C ASN A 180 -11.17 18.39 1.25
N ALA A 181 -11.36 17.21 0.63
CA ALA A 181 -12.36 17.01 -0.40
C ALA A 181 -13.76 16.73 0.20
N TYR A 182 -14.77 17.18 -0.53
CA TYR A 182 -16.18 16.87 -0.31
C TYR A 182 -16.41 15.35 -0.21
N VAL A 183 -17.09 14.92 0.86
CA VAL A 183 -17.51 13.54 1.09
C VAL A 183 -18.91 13.38 0.48
N SER A 184 -19.17 12.28 -0.24
CA SER A 184 -20.48 12.07 -0.87
C SER A 184 -21.60 12.02 0.17
N ASN A 185 -22.81 12.43 -0.21
CA ASN A 185 -23.96 12.42 0.68
C ASN A 185 -24.25 11.02 1.24
N ASP A 186 -23.98 9.97 0.46
CA ASP A 186 -24.14 8.57 0.89
C ASP A 186 -23.17 8.21 2.01
N ILE A 187 -21.90 8.64 1.91
CA ILE A 187 -20.92 8.41 2.98
C ILE A 187 -21.26 9.27 4.21
N VAL A 188 -21.73 10.50 4.02
CA VAL A 188 -22.19 11.34 5.14
C VAL A 188 -23.37 10.69 5.88
N ALA A 189 -24.31 10.07 5.14
CA ALA A 189 -25.44 9.35 5.71
C ALA A 189 -25.01 8.04 6.41
N LEU A 190 -23.99 7.36 5.90
CA LEU A 190 -23.44 6.13 6.49
C LEU A 190 -22.71 6.39 7.82
N ILE A 191 -21.94 7.48 7.92
CA ILE A 191 -21.11 7.79 9.10
C ILE A 191 -21.97 8.44 10.21
N THR A 192 -22.83 7.62 10.81
CA THR A 192 -23.62 7.99 11.99
C THR A 192 -22.83 7.84 13.28
N LYS A 193 -23.38 8.36 14.39
CA LYS A 193 -22.80 8.18 15.73
C LYS A 193 -22.68 6.70 16.11
N ASP A 194 -23.74 5.92 15.89
CA ASP A 194 -23.76 4.49 16.22
C ASP A 194 -22.77 3.69 15.37
N TYR A 195 -22.65 4.03 14.08
CA TYR A 195 -21.63 3.45 13.21
C TYR A 195 -20.22 3.69 13.75
N LEU A 196 -19.92 4.92 14.19
CA LEU A 196 -18.58 5.24 14.73
C LEU A 196 -18.33 4.60 16.09
N ILE A 197 -19.32 4.49 16.97
CA ILE A 197 -19.19 3.74 18.23
C ILE A 197 -18.90 2.27 17.92
N GLU A 198 -19.68 1.67 17.02
CA GLU A 198 -19.53 0.27 16.65
C GLU A 198 -18.16 0.01 16.02
N GLN A 199 -17.76 0.80 15.01
CA GLN A 199 -16.49 0.57 14.32
C GLN A 199 -15.27 0.99 15.14
N HIS A 200 -15.29 2.17 15.76
CA HIS A 200 -14.12 2.71 16.44
C HIS A 200 -14.01 2.22 17.87
N HIS A 201 -15.08 2.20 18.67
CA HIS A 201 -15.00 1.84 20.09
C HIS A 201 -15.18 0.35 20.35
N ASN A 202 -16.18 -0.30 19.74
CA ASN A 202 -16.47 -1.71 19.96
C ASN A 202 -15.52 -2.60 19.15
N ASN A 203 -15.46 -2.35 17.83
CA ASN A 203 -14.59 -3.09 16.91
C ASN A 203 -13.13 -2.61 16.94
N LYS A 204 -12.81 -1.58 17.73
CA LYS A 204 -11.45 -1.05 17.95
C LYS A 204 -10.66 -0.82 16.65
N LEU A 205 -11.32 -0.36 15.59
CA LEU A 205 -10.68 -0.04 14.33
C LEU A 205 -10.03 1.35 14.38
N SER A 206 -8.85 1.50 13.77
CA SER A 206 -8.23 2.82 13.63
C SER A 206 -9.02 3.70 12.66
N LEU A 207 -9.04 5.02 12.89
CA LEU A 207 -9.71 5.94 11.97
C LEU A 207 -9.11 5.91 10.55
N SER A 208 -7.84 5.52 10.39
CA SER A 208 -7.25 5.27 9.06
C SER A 208 -7.92 4.10 8.36
N PHE A 209 -8.06 2.98 9.05
CA PHE A 209 -8.68 1.79 8.46
C PHE A 209 -10.16 2.01 8.13
N ILE A 210 -10.90 2.67 9.03
CA ILE A 210 -12.31 3.04 8.76
C ILE A 210 -12.37 3.96 7.54
N ALA A 211 -11.45 4.93 7.43
CA ALA A 211 -11.43 5.85 6.29
C ALA A 211 -11.21 5.12 4.96
N ASP A 212 -10.29 4.15 4.93
CA ASP A 212 -10.03 3.35 3.74
C ASP A 212 -11.22 2.44 3.39
N LEU A 213 -11.85 1.81 4.40
CA LEU A 213 -13.00 0.91 4.21
C LEU A 213 -14.20 1.61 3.57
N VAL A 214 -14.50 2.84 4.00
CA VAL A 214 -15.65 3.62 3.48
C VAL A 214 -15.26 4.61 2.37
N GLY A 215 -13.99 4.65 1.96
CA GLY A 215 -13.54 5.52 0.88
C GLY A 215 -13.58 7.02 1.21
N THR A 216 -13.25 7.39 2.45
CA THR A 216 -13.21 8.79 2.93
C THR A 216 -11.83 9.19 3.46
N SER A 217 -11.72 10.34 4.12
CA SER A 217 -10.48 10.80 4.77
C SER A 217 -10.53 10.66 6.29
N VAL A 218 -9.36 10.40 6.89
CA VAL A 218 -9.20 10.37 8.36
C VAL A 218 -9.60 11.71 8.99
N SER A 219 -9.33 12.82 8.29
CA SER A 219 -9.72 14.17 8.74
C SER A 219 -11.25 14.30 8.85
N PHE A 220 -11.99 13.78 7.89
CA PHE A 220 -13.46 13.77 7.92
C PHE A 220 -13.99 12.95 9.09
N LEU A 221 -13.49 11.72 9.28
CA LEU A 221 -13.91 10.89 10.41
C LEU A 221 -13.58 11.56 11.75
N ARG A 222 -12.41 12.19 11.87
CA ARG A 222 -12.02 12.92 13.09
C ARG A 222 -12.96 14.11 13.36
N SER A 223 -13.41 14.80 12.32
CA SER A 223 -14.44 15.84 12.45
C SER A 223 -15.76 15.27 12.97
N LYS A 224 -16.21 14.11 12.46
CA LYS A 224 -17.44 13.45 12.92
C LYS A 224 -17.34 12.89 14.34
N MET A 225 -16.19 12.34 14.72
CA MET A 225 -15.90 11.94 16.10
C MET A 225 -16.07 13.12 17.06
N ASN A 226 -15.53 14.29 16.70
CA ASN A 226 -15.69 15.52 17.49
C ASN A 226 -17.15 16.00 17.51
N GLU A 227 -17.84 16.02 16.37
CA GLU A 227 -19.26 16.41 16.25
C GLU A 227 -20.16 15.57 17.18
N TYR A 228 -19.87 14.28 17.30
CA TYR A 228 -20.63 13.35 18.15
C TYR A 228 -20.09 13.20 19.58
N ASN A 229 -19.07 13.98 19.95
CA ASN A 229 -18.37 13.91 21.24
C ASN A 229 -17.85 12.50 21.57
N LEU A 230 -17.27 11.82 20.58
CA LEU A 230 -16.65 10.50 20.72
C LEU A 230 -15.13 10.62 20.89
N GLU A 231 -14.56 9.85 21.81
CA GLU A 231 -13.11 9.79 22.03
C GLU A 231 -12.39 9.12 20.85
N THR A 232 -11.28 9.69 20.38
CA THR A 232 -10.41 9.03 19.40
C THR A 232 -9.32 8.23 20.11
N ARG A 233 -9.32 6.91 19.94
CA ARG A 233 -8.34 5.99 20.53
C ARG A 233 -7.29 5.58 19.50
N ARG A 234 -6.07 5.35 19.97
CA ARG A 234 -5.00 4.74 19.18
C ARG A 234 -4.98 3.24 19.46
N TYR A 235 -5.19 2.45 18.42
CA TYR A 235 -5.06 1.00 18.51
C TYR A 235 -3.69 0.60 17.96
N HIS A 236 -2.94 -0.13 18.78
CA HIS A 236 -1.58 -0.61 18.48
C HIS A 236 -1.59 -1.99 17.80
N THR A 237 -2.70 -2.72 17.92
CA THR A 237 -2.98 -3.96 17.18
C THR A 237 -3.18 -3.60 15.72
N SER A 238 -2.51 -4.27 14.79
CA SER A 238 -2.76 -4.02 13.37
C SER A 238 -4.22 -4.35 13.06
N SER A 239 -4.86 -3.59 12.18
CA SER A 239 -6.26 -3.86 11.77
C SER A 239 -6.44 -5.28 11.24
N LEU A 240 -5.36 -5.89 10.74
CA LEU A 240 -5.32 -7.24 10.20
C LEU A 240 -5.45 -8.30 11.30
N GLU A 241 -4.68 -8.19 12.38
CA GLU A 241 -4.78 -9.09 13.53
C GLU A 241 -6.20 -9.12 14.11
N ARG A 242 -6.83 -7.95 14.22
CA ARG A 242 -8.19 -7.82 14.75
C ARG A 242 -9.20 -8.65 13.96
N VAL A 243 -9.08 -8.69 12.62
CA VAL A 243 -9.95 -9.51 11.76
C VAL A 243 -9.86 -10.99 12.13
N ILE A 244 -8.65 -11.49 12.42
CA ILE A 244 -8.45 -12.89 12.82
C ILE A 244 -8.93 -13.11 14.25
N GLN A 245 -8.60 -12.20 15.18
CA GLN A 245 -9.02 -12.28 16.59
C GLN A 245 -10.55 -12.35 16.71
N ASP A 246 -11.26 -11.43 16.05
CA ASP A 246 -12.72 -11.38 16.07
C ASP A 246 -13.33 -12.67 15.50
N TYR A 247 -12.75 -13.18 14.39
CA TYR A 247 -13.18 -14.45 13.80
C TYR A 247 -12.97 -15.65 14.74
N LEU A 248 -11.81 -15.73 15.41
CA LEU A 248 -11.53 -16.78 16.39
C LEU A 248 -12.46 -16.70 17.60
N THR A 249 -12.71 -15.49 18.12
CA THR A 249 -13.65 -15.25 19.23
C THR A 249 -15.07 -15.67 18.86
N GLN A 250 -15.56 -15.30 17.67
CA GLN A 250 -16.89 -15.69 17.18
C GLN A 250 -17.06 -17.22 17.08
N ASN A 251 -15.97 -17.95 16.82
CA ASN A 251 -15.96 -19.41 16.75
C ASN A 251 -15.59 -20.09 18.09
N ASN A 252 -15.58 -19.34 19.20
CA ASN A 252 -15.23 -19.84 20.53
C ASN A 252 -13.84 -20.52 20.59
N ILE A 253 -12.87 -19.99 19.85
CA ILE A 253 -11.49 -20.48 19.86
C ILE A 253 -10.67 -19.60 20.80
N THR A 254 -10.04 -20.21 21.81
CA THR A 254 -9.10 -19.53 22.70
C THR A 254 -7.76 -19.32 22.00
N PHE A 255 -7.21 -18.11 22.12
CA PHE A 255 -5.93 -17.72 21.54
C PHE A 255 -5.22 -16.72 22.45
N GLU A 256 -3.93 -16.57 22.22
CA GLU A 256 -3.04 -15.59 22.84
C GLU A 256 -2.52 -14.65 21.74
N THR A 257 -2.12 -13.42 22.11
CA THR A 257 -1.62 -12.43 21.16
C THR A 257 -0.30 -11.82 21.62
N ASN A 258 0.50 -11.34 20.67
CA ASN A 258 1.81 -10.70 20.93
C ASN A 258 2.74 -11.59 21.79
N VAL A 259 2.78 -12.89 21.49
CA VAL A 259 3.48 -13.89 22.29
C VAL A 259 4.98 -13.85 22.02
N ARG A 260 5.82 -13.66 23.04
CA ARG A 260 7.29 -13.45 22.88
C ARG A 260 8.17 -14.49 23.54
N ASP A 261 7.58 -15.45 24.23
CA ASP A 261 8.26 -16.44 25.08
C ASP A 261 8.40 -17.83 24.44
N ILE A 262 7.76 -18.08 23.29
CA ILE A 262 7.82 -19.37 22.58
C ILE A 262 9.04 -19.47 21.65
N ILE A 263 9.28 -18.43 20.86
CA ILE A 263 10.44 -18.30 19.97
C ILE A 263 11.09 -16.93 20.17
N LYS A 264 12.27 -16.70 19.60
CA LYS A 264 13.00 -15.41 19.75
C LYS A 264 12.29 -14.19 19.14
N TYR A 265 11.21 -14.40 18.39
CA TYR A 265 10.41 -13.36 17.75
C TYR A 265 9.00 -13.34 18.37
N GLU A 266 8.35 -12.19 18.36
CA GLU A 266 6.92 -12.10 18.70
C GLU A 266 6.07 -12.90 17.73
N LEU A 267 5.04 -13.60 18.19
CA LEU A 267 3.98 -14.20 17.38
C LEU A 267 2.71 -13.35 17.53
N ASP A 268 2.10 -12.94 16.42
CA ASP A 268 0.93 -12.06 16.48
C ASP A 268 -0.26 -12.75 17.17
N ILE A 269 -0.55 -13.99 16.76
CA ILE A 269 -1.61 -14.82 17.33
C ILE A 269 -1.11 -16.25 17.51
N TYR A 270 -1.25 -16.81 18.71
CA TYR A 270 -0.97 -18.21 19.00
C TYR A 270 -2.23 -18.93 19.48
N ILE A 271 -2.46 -20.14 18.98
CA ILE A 271 -3.63 -20.97 19.28
C ILE A 271 -3.11 -22.30 19.86
N PRO A 272 -2.84 -22.37 21.19
CA PRO A 272 -2.15 -23.49 21.82
C PRO A 272 -2.80 -24.85 21.52
N LYS A 273 -4.14 -24.92 21.62
CA LYS A 273 -4.92 -26.14 21.38
C LYS A 273 -4.63 -26.82 20.03
N TYR A 274 -4.28 -26.04 19.01
CA TYR A 274 -4.07 -26.54 17.65
C TYR A 274 -2.60 -26.55 17.23
N ASN A 275 -1.67 -26.20 18.13
CA ASN A 275 -0.25 -25.97 17.81
C ASN A 275 -0.10 -25.08 16.56
N LEU A 276 -0.87 -23.99 16.50
CA LEU A 276 -0.97 -23.11 15.35
C LEU A 276 -0.64 -21.68 15.78
N ALA A 277 0.24 -21.02 15.04
CA ALA A 277 0.51 -19.61 15.13
C ALA A 277 0.21 -18.92 13.80
N ILE A 278 -0.22 -17.66 13.86
CA ILE A 278 -0.61 -16.85 12.71
C ILE A 278 0.10 -15.51 12.79
N GLU A 279 0.67 -15.08 11.67
CA GLU A 279 1.26 -13.77 11.43
C GLU A 279 0.40 -12.97 10.47
N CYS A 280 0.20 -11.70 10.78
CA CYS A 280 -0.54 -10.73 9.99
C CYS A 280 0.44 -9.68 9.43
N ASP A 281 1.17 -10.06 8.40
CA ASP A 281 2.31 -9.32 7.87
C ASP A 281 1.85 -8.11 7.03
N GLY A 282 1.91 -6.91 7.63
CA GLY A 282 1.75 -5.65 6.90
C GLY A 282 2.84 -5.47 5.84
N LEU A 283 2.46 -5.17 4.58
CA LEU A 283 3.39 -5.26 3.44
C LEU A 283 4.57 -4.29 3.58
N TRP A 284 4.31 -3.04 3.97
CA TRP A 284 5.38 -2.05 4.14
C TRP A 284 6.39 -2.47 5.22
N PHE A 285 5.93 -2.91 6.39
CA PHE A 285 6.77 -3.28 7.53
C PHE A 285 7.57 -4.56 7.29
N HIS A 286 7.02 -5.47 6.47
CA HIS A 286 7.65 -6.75 6.10
C HIS A 286 8.41 -6.67 4.77
N SER A 287 8.75 -5.46 4.34
CA SER A 287 9.42 -5.23 3.05
C SER A 287 10.91 -5.07 3.16
N GLU A 288 11.61 -5.35 2.06
CA GLU A 288 13.06 -5.18 2.00
C GLU A 288 13.50 -3.72 2.18
N ARG A 289 12.70 -2.73 1.71
CA ARG A 289 13.02 -1.31 1.96
C ARG A 289 12.90 -0.90 3.43
N PHE A 290 12.14 -1.65 4.22
CA PHE A 290 12.07 -1.48 5.67
C PHE A 290 13.17 -2.27 6.41
N GLY A 291 14.09 -2.91 5.67
CA GLY A 291 15.15 -3.74 6.23
C GLY A 291 14.68 -5.14 6.62
N TYR A 292 13.54 -5.60 6.12
CA TYR A 292 13.08 -6.96 6.35
C TYR A 292 13.86 -7.93 5.45
N ASP A 293 14.72 -8.73 6.06
CA ASP A 293 15.60 -9.69 5.39
C ASP A 293 14.81 -10.79 4.65
N ASN A 294 15.39 -11.29 3.55
CA ASN A 294 14.74 -12.26 2.68
C ASN A 294 14.47 -13.62 3.34
N ASN A 295 15.20 -13.97 4.40
CA ASN A 295 15.00 -15.22 5.12
C ASN A 295 14.15 -15.06 6.38
N ARG A 296 13.76 -13.84 6.76
CA ARG A 296 13.19 -13.61 8.09
C ARG A 296 11.83 -14.31 8.31
N HIS A 297 10.94 -14.34 7.32
CA HIS A 297 9.71 -15.14 7.41
C HIS A 297 10.04 -16.64 7.52
N LEU A 298 10.97 -17.14 6.69
CA LEU A 298 11.40 -18.54 6.71
C LEU A 298 12.02 -18.95 8.05
N ILE A 299 12.90 -18.12 8.63
CA ILE A 299 13.54 -18.37 9.92
C ILE A 299 12.48 -18.46 11.02
N LYS A 300 11.50 -17.54 11.02
CA LYS A 300 10.41 -17.56 11.99
C LYS A 300 9.58 -18.85 11.87
N GLN A 301 9.27 -19.26 10.63
CA GLN A 301 8.61 -20.53 10.36
C GLN A 301 9.40 -21.73 10.90
N GLN A 302 10.71 -21.80 10.63
CA GLN A 302 11.57 -22.90 11.10
C GLN A 302 11.62 -22.99 12.63
N LEU A 303 11.71 -21.85 13.31
CA LEU A 303 11.72 -21.81 14.78
C LEU A 303 10.40 -22.31 15.38
N CYS A 304 9.26 -22.01 14.75
CA CYS A 304 7.98 -22.59 15.14
C CYS A 304 7.92 -24.10 14.87
N GLU A 305 8.39 -24.54 13.69
CA GLU A 305 8.43 -25.96 13.32
C GLU A 305 9.27 -26.79 14.31
N GLU A 306 10.41 -26.26 14.78
CA GLU A 306 11.24 -26.86 15.84
C GLU A 306 10.50 -27.05 17.18
N LYS A 307 9.48 -26.23 17.45
CA LYS A 307 8.60 -26.34 18.62
C LYS A 307 7.36 -27.19 18.36
N GLY A 308 7.24 -27.80 17.18
CA GLY A 308 6.04 -28.53 16.76
C GLY A 308 4.84 -27.61 16.48
N ILE A 309 5.08 -26.31 16.28
CA ILE A 309 4.06 -25.30 16.00
C ILE A 309 4.03 -25.02 14.51
N ARG A 310 2.85 -25.12 13.89
CA ARG A 310 2.63 -24.65 12.53
C ARG A 310 2.51 -23.13 12.53
N LEU A 311 3.38 -22.44 11.79
CA LEU A 311 3.24 -21.01 11.54
C LEU A 311 2.59 -20.76 10.18
N ILE A 312 1.64 -19.81 10.10
CA ILE A 312 1.04 -19.34 8.86
C ILE A 312 1.23 -17.84 8.77
N HIS A 313 1.64 -17.36 7.61
CA HIS A 313 1.82 -15.94 7.31
C HIS A 313 0.72 -15.47 6.37
N PHE A 314 -0.13 -14.54 6.83
CA PHE A 314 -1.06 -13.81 5.97
C PHE A 314 -0.48 -12.44 5.67
N PHE A 315 -0.29 -12.15 4.39
CA PHE A 315 0.14 -10.84 3.95
C PHE A 315 -1.08 -9.91 3.87
N GLU A 316 -0.88 -8.61 4.08
CA GLU A 316 -1.96 -7.60 4.06
C GLU A 316 -2.94 -7.74 2.88
N VAL A 317 -2.44 -8.06 1.68
CA VAL A 317 -3.28 -8.26 0.49
C VAL A 317 -4.22 -9.48 0.58
N ASP A 318 -3.90 -10.49 1.39
CA ASP A 318 -4.76 -11.67 1.53
C ASP A 318 -6.09 -11.31 2.22
N PHE A 319 -6.08 -10.26 3.05
CA PHE A 319 -7.25 -9.75 3.76
C PHE A 319 -8.27 -9.05 2.85
N LEU A 320 -7.88 -8.71 1.60
CA LEU A 320 -8.83 -8.29 0.56
C LEU A 320 -9.80 -9.42 0.19
N THR A 321 -9.45 -10.67 0.49
CA THR A 321 -10.28 -11.86 0.31
C THR A 321 -10.32 -12.68 1.60
N LYS A 322 -10.78 -12.04 2.70
CA LYS A 322 -10.84 -12.63 4.04
C LYS A 322 -11.60 -13.96 4.11
N GLU A 323 -12.54 -14.20 3.19
CA GLU A 323 -13.29 -15.44 3.06
C GLU A 323 -12.36 -16.64 2.82
N LYS A 324 -11.26 -16.45 2.08
CA LYS A 324 -10.24 -17.51 1.86
C LYS A 324 -9.43 -17.81 3.11
N ILE A 325 -9.12 -16.77 3.88
CA ILE A 325 -8.48 -16.91 5.19
C ILE A 325 -9.36 -17.73 6.11
N PHE A 326 -10.63 -17.35 6.24
CA PHE A 326 -11.60 -18.09 7.05
C PHE A 326 -11.80 -19.52 6.56
N ASN A 327 -11.87 -19.73 5.24
CA ASN A 327 -11.98 -21.07 4.68
C ASN A 327 -10.75 -21.96 5.03
N LEU A 328 -9.55 -21.40 5.01
CA LEU A 328 -8.34 -22.10 5.47
C LEU A 328 -8.38 -22.37 6.98
N LEU A 329 -8.67 -21.36 7.79
CA LEU A 329 -8.76 -21.49 9.26
C LEU A 329 -9.82 -22.51 9.67
N ASN A 330 -10.99 -22.52 9.04
CA ASN A 330 -12.02 -23.51 9.25
C ASN A 330 -11.50 -24.95 9.04
N GLY A 331 -10.66 -25.15 8.04
CA GLY A 331 -10.02 -26.45 7.79
C GLY A 331 -9.02 -26.84 8.88
N LEU A 332 -8.22 -25.88 9.37
CA LEU A 332 -7.19 -26.09 10.38
C LEU A 332 -7.76 -26.30 11.79
N LEU A 333 -8.84 -25.59 12.10
CA LEU A 333 -9.49 -25.59 13.40
C LEU A 333 -10.59 -26.67 13.51
N ASN A 334 -10.76 -27.48 12.45
CA ASN A 334 -11.79 -28.53 12.33
C ASN A 334 -13.23 -28.00 12.42
N LEU A 335 -13.49 -26.82 11.89
CA LEU A 335 -14.82 -26.17 11.89
C LEU A 335 -15.64 -26.50 10.63
N LYS A 336 -15.01 -27.03 9.56
CA LYS A 336 -15.72 -27.42 8.35
C LYS A 336 -16.62 -28.65 8.57
N PRO A 337 -17.87 -28.64 8.08
CA PRO A 337 -18.68 -29.85 7.99
C PRO A 337 -17.96 -30.91 7.14
N LYS A 338 -18.07 -32.17 7.56
CA LYS A 338 -17.38 -33.30 6.93
C LYS A 338 -18.31 -34.08 6.03
N ILE A 339 -17.84 -34.39 4.82
CA ILE A 339 -18.42 -35.38 3.91
C ILE A 339 -17.35 -36.36 3.47
N PHE A 340 -17.73 -37.54 2.99
CA PHE A 340 -16.78 -38.54 2.51
C PHE A 340 -16.76 -38.58 0.98
N ALA A 341 -15.57 -38.72 0.38
CA ALA A 341 -15.41 -38.75 -1.06
C ALA A 341 -16.22 -39.87 -1.77
N ARG A 342 -16.59 -40.94 -1.05
CA ARG A 342 -17.49 -42.00 -1.58
C ARG A 342 -18.90 -41.49 -1.90
N GLN A 343 -19.32 -40.40 -1.28
CA GLN A 343 -20.63 -39.76 -1.51
C GLN A 343 -20.58 -38.75 -2.66
N CYS A 344 -19.39 -38.48 -3.21
CA CYS A 344 -19.21 -37.51 -4.28
C CYS A 344 -19.03 -38.20 -5.63
N GLU A 345 -19.52 -37.57 -6.69
CA GLU A 345 -19.26 -37.97 -8.07
C GLU A 345 -18.03 -37.24 -8.62
N ILE A 346 -17.25 -37.89 -9.49
CA ILE A 346 -16.15 -37.24 -10.21
C ILE A 346 -16.67 -36.79 -11.57
N LYS A 347 -16.50 -35.50 -11.89
CA LYS A 347 -16.84 -34.94 -13.20
C LYS A 347 -15.70 -34.05 -13.71
N LEU A 348 -15.60 -33.89 -15.03
CA LEU A 348 -14.77 -32.82 -15.60
C LEU A 348 -15.41 -31.47 -15.27
N VAL A 349 -14.60 -30.51 -14.84
CA VAL A 349 -15.06 -29.16 -14.50
C VAL A 349 -14.91 -28.26 -15.71
N SER A 350 -15.93 -27.48 -16.03
CA SER A 350 -15.86 -26.50 -17.12
C SER A 350 -14.81 -25.42 -16.79
N ALA A 351 -14.21 -24.80 -17.80
CA ALA A 351 -13.25 -23.71 -17.59
C ALA A 351 -13.88 -22.51 -16.84
N GLN A 352 -15.18 -22.29 -17.01
CA GLN A 352 -15.92 -21.26 -16.29
C GLN A 352 -16.05 -21.60 -14.80
N ASP A 353 -16.48 -22.82 -14.47
CA ASP A 353 -16.67 -23.25 -13.09
C ASP A 353 -15.32 -23.38 -12.36
N GLU A 354 -14.27 -23.88 -13.04
CA GLU A 354 -12.91 -23.91 -12.49
C GLU A 354 -12.45 -22.49 -12.10
N LYS A 355 -12.69 -21.51 -12.97
CA LYS A 355 -12.33 -20.12 -12.72
C LYS A 355 -13.10 -19.54 -11.55
N GLN A 356 -14.41 -19.73 -11.51
CA GLN A 356 -15.26 -19.24 -10.42
C GLN A 356 -14.84 -19.87 -9.09
N PHE A 357 -14.71 -21.20 -9.04
CA PHE A 357 -14.38 -21.94 -7.83
C PHE A 357 -12.97 -21.61 -7.29
N ASN A 358 -11.96 -21.58 -8.16
CA ASN A 358 -10.59 -21.23 -7.74
C ASN A 358 -10.47 -19.78 -7.28
N ASN A 359 -11.14 -18.83 -7.94
CA ASN A 359 -11.13 -17.43 -7.51
C ASN A 359 -11.81 -17.23 -6.16
N LEU A 360 -12.83 -18.04 -5.85
CA LEU A 360 -13.52 -17.99 -4.57
C LEU A 360 -12.70 -18.63 -3.44
N HIS A 361 -12.11 -19.80 -3.67
CA HIS A 361 -11.56 -20.62 -2.58
C HIS A 361 -10.03 -20.75 -2.54
N HIS A 362 -9.31 -20.52 -3.65
CA HIS A 362 -7.85 -20.71 -3.70
C HIS A 362 -7.08 -19.39 -3.53
N PHE A 363 -6.07 -19.36 -2.64
CA PHE A 363 -5.25 -18.18 -2.37
C PHE A 363 -4.52 -17.64 -3.61
N GLN A 364 -4.04 -18.53 -4.47
CA GLN A 364 -3.37 -18.15 -5.71
C GLN A 364 -4.34 -17.88 -6.88
N ASN A 365 -5.65 -17.85 -6.62
CA ASN A 365 -6.71 -17.69 -7.61
C ASN A 365 -6.66 -18.76 -8.72
N HIS A 366 -7.50 -18.57 -9.73
CA HIS A 366 -7.51 -19.35 -10.95
C HIS A 366 -6.20 -19.20 -11.75
N SER A 367 -5.75 -20.32 -12.30
CA SER A 367 -4.77 -20.38 -13.39
C SER A 367 -5.28 -21.39 -14.41
N ASN A 368 -5.08 -21.11 -15.69
CA ASN A 368 -5.54 -22.00 -16.76
C ASN A 368 -4.95 -23.41 -16.58
N SER A 369 -5.81 -24.42 -16.67
CA SER A 369 -5.45 -25.83 -16.66
C SER A 369 -5.87 -26.50 -17.97
N HIS A 370 -5.30 -27.66 -18.28
CA HIS A 370 -5.74 -28.49 -19.41
C HIS A 370 -6.76 -29.53 -18.96
N ILE A 371 -6.64 -30.00 -17.72
CA ILE A 371 -7.49 -31.02 -17.12
C ILE A 371 -7.89 -30.52 -15.74
N CYS A 372 -9.19 -30.40 -15.48
CA CYS A 372 -9.72 -30.08 -14.16
C CYS A 372 -10.77 -31.12 -13.77
N LEU A 373 -10.49 -31.85 -12.70
CA LEU A 373 -11.37 -32.87 -12.14
C LEU A 373 -12.02 -32.32 -10.88
N GLY A 374 -13.34 -32.49 -10.76
CA GLY A 374 -14.14 -32.00 -9.64
C GLY A 374 -14.84 -33.13 -8.91
N LEU A 375 -15.00 -32.97 -7.59
CA LEU A 375 -15.91 -33.75 -6.77
C LEU A 375 -17.21 -32.98 -6.60
N TYR A 376 -18.32 -33.65 -6.90
CA TYR A 376 -19.66 -33.11 -6.80
C TYR A 376 -20.44 -33.83 -5.71
N PHE A 377 -21.04 -33.09 -4.78
CA PHE A 377 -21.93 -33.62 -3.75
C PHE A 377 -23.30 -32.96 -3.92
N ASN A 378 -24.35 -33.76 -4.15
CA ASN A 378 -25.68 -33.25 -4.52
C ASN A 378 -25.63 -32.26 -5.69
N ASP A 379 -24.86 -32.60 -6.73
CA ASP A 379 -24.59 -31.77 -7.92
C ASP A 379 -23.88 -30.42 -7.68
N GLU A 380 -23.41 -30.16 -6.46
CA GLU A 380 -22.57 -28.99 -6.16
C GLU A 380 -21.09 -29.35 -6.19
N LEU A 381 -20.27 -28.53 -6.87
CA LEU A 381 -18.82 -28.68 -6.89
C LEU A 381 -18.24 -28.32 -5.50
N VAL A 382 -17.62 -29.28 -4.83
CA VAL A 382 -17.12 -29.12 -3.45
C VAL A 382 -15.59 -29.18 -3.33
N GLN A 383 -14.92 -29.76 -4.32
CA GLN A 383 -13.46 -29.84 -4.39
C GLN A 383 -13.02 -30.02 -5.84
N LEU A 384 -11.89 -29.45 -6.23
CA LEU A 384 -11.29 -29.71 -7.54
C LEU A 384 -9.79 -29.94 -7.46
N MET A 385 -9.26 -30.60 -8.49
CA MET A 385 -7.84 -30.80 -8.72
C MET A 385 -7.55 -30.56 -10.21
N SER A 386 -6.64 -29.64 -10.50
CA SER A 386 -6.30 -29.27 -11.87
C SER A 386 -4.84 -29.51 -12.24
N PHE A 387 -4.65 -29.87 -13.51
CA PHE A 387 -3.38 -30.32 -14.07
C PHE A 387 -3.06 -29.60 -15.37
N VAL A 388 -1.78 -29.35 -15.58
CA VAL A 388 -1.23 -28.64 -16.74
C VAL A 388 0.10 -29.26 -17.14
N LYS A 389 0.58 -29.00 -18.36
CA LYS A 389 1.98 -29.28 -18.70
C LYS A 389 2.88 -28.29 -17.93
N PRO A 390 3.92 -28.74 -17.19
CA PRO A 390 4.72 -27.84 -16.39
C PRO A 390 5.35 -26.74 -17.24
N ARG A 391 5.26 -25.49 -16.77
CA ARG A 391 5.80 -24.34 -17.50
C ARG A 391 7.32 -24.21 -17.38
N PHE A 392 7.86 -24.57 -16.23
CA PHE A 392 9.26 -24.31 -15.87
C PHE A 392 10.11 -25.57 -15.75
N ASN A 393 9.50 -26.76 -15.72
CA ASN A 393 10.22 -28.01 -15.57
C ASN A 393 9.84 -29.00 -16.68
N VAL A 394 10.66 -29.04 -17.73
CA VAL A 394 10.41 -29.86 -18.92
C VAL A 394 10.62 -31.36 -18.69
N HIS A 395 11.15 -31.75 -17.53
CA HIS A 395 11.40 -33.16 -17.19
C HIS A 395 10.18 -33.89 -16.63
N PHE A 396 9.09 -33.16 -16.32
CA PHE A 396 7.85 -33.73 -15.84
C PHE A 396 6.76 -33.59 -16.89
N GLU A 397 5.89 -34.59 -16.99
CA GLU A 397 4.80 -34.60 -17.95
C GLU A 397 3.65 -33.69 -17.51
N TYR A 398 3.27 -33.78 -16.22
CA TYR A 398 2.20 -32.99 -15.63
C TYR A 398 2.64 -32.22 -14.39
N GLU A 399 2.04 -31.06 -14.19
CA GLU A 399 2.06 -30.30 -12.95
C GLU A 399 0.67 -30.37 -12.32
N LEU A 400 0.57 -30.83 -11.07
CA LEU A 400 -0.63 -30.62 -10.25
C LEU A 400 -0.62 -29.16 -9.82
N LEU A 401 -1.45 -28.36 -10.50
CA LEU A 401 -1.44 -26.91 -10.43
C LEU A 401 -2.26 -26.38 -9.26
N ARG A 402 -3.47 -26.91 -9.06
CA ARG A 402 -4.37 -26.52 -7.97
C ARG A 402 -5.01 -27.75 -7.35
N LEU A 403 -5.06 -27.75 -6.02
CA LEU A 403 -5.99 -28.56 -5.24
C LEU A 403 -6.80 -27.59 -4.40
N THR A 404 -8.07 -27.43 -4.73
CA THR A 404 -8.92 -26.40 -4.14
C THR A 404 -10.09 -27.05 -3.43
N CYS A 405 -10.26 -26.73 -2.15
CA CYS A 405 -11.38 -27.21 -1.34
C CYS A 405 -12.36 -26.07 -1.10
N GLY A 406 -13.65 -26.33 -1.31
CA GLY A 406 -14.72 -25.42 -0.93
C GLY A 406 -14.93 -25.42 0.59
N ASP A 407 -16.15 -25.09 1.01
CA ASP A 407 -16.47 -24.90 2.42
C ASP A 407 -16.64 -26.22 3.20
N LEU A 408 -16.82 -27.34 2.48
CA LEU A 408 -16.88 -28.68 3.05
C LEU A 408 -15.50 -29.34 3.14
N ASN A 409 -15.29 -30.14 4.18
CA ASN A 409 -14.14 -31.01 4.30
C ASN A 409 -14.44 -32.38 3.68
N VAL A 410 -13.92 -32.62 2.47
CA VAL A 410 -14.12 -33.87 1.73
C VAL A 410 -13.05 -34.89 2.12
N VAL A 411 -13.38 -35.76 3.07
CA VAL A 411 -12.47 -36.80 3.56
C VAL A 411 -12.16 -37.80 2.44
N GLY A 412 -10.87 -37.94 2.12
CA GLY A 412 -10.38 -38.79 1.03
C GLY A 412 -10.53 -38.19 -0.37
N GLY A 413 -11.01 -36.95 -0.49
CA GLY A 413 -11.35 -36.35 -1.79
C GLY A 413 -10.12 -36.10 -2.68
N ALA A 414 -9.04 -35.57 -2.11
CA ALA A 414 -7.78 -35.37 -2.84
C ALA A 414 -7.24 -36.69 -3.42
N SER A 415 -7.20 -37.76 -2.62
CA SER A 415 -6.76 -39.08 -3.07
C SER A 415 -7.68 -39.65 -4.15
N LYS A 416 -9.00 -39.49 -4.02
CA LYS A 416 -9.97 -39.94 -5.04
C LYS A 416 -9.73 -39.25 -6.39
N LEU A 417 -9.58 -37.93 -6.40
CA LEU A 417 -9.30 -37.16 -7.62
C LEU A 417 -7.96 -37.54 -8.26
N PHE A 418 -6.91 -37.65 -7.45
CA PHE A 418 -5.57 -37.99 -7.94
C PHE A 418 -5.49 -39.41 -8.49
N GLN A 419 -6.12 -40.39 -7.81
CA GLN A 419 -6.19 -41.76 -8.30
C GLN A 419 -6.98 -41.81 -9.61
N TYR A 420 -8.12 -41.13 -9.71
CA TYR A 420 -8.85 -41.05 -10.98
C TYR A 420 -7.98 -40.46 -12.10
N PHE A 421 -7.23 -39.39 -11.82
CA PHE A 421 -6.29 -38.81 -12.78
C PHE A 421 -5.24 -39.83 -13.26
N ILE A 422 -4.59 -40.55 -12.33
CA ILE A 422 -3.57 -41.55 -12.67
C ILE A 422 -4.15 -42.66 -13.55
N HIS A 423 -5.33 -43.20 -13.20
CA HIS A 423 -5.93 -44.31 -13.95
C HIS A 423 -6.39 -43.89 -15.35
N THR A 424 -6.98 -42.70 -15.46
CA THR A 424 -7.54 -42.19 -16.72
C THR A 424 -6.46 -41.70 -17.68
N TYR A 425 -5.51 -40.90 -17.18
CA TYR A 425 -4.51 -40.22 -18.02
C TYR A 425 -3.15 -40.92 -18.07
N LYS A 426 -2.90 -41.89 -17.18
CA LYS A 426 -1.67 -42.70 -17.15
C LYS A 426 -0.38 -41.87 -17.25
N PRO A 427 -0.20 -40.85 -16.39
CA PRO A 427 0.97 -39.98 -16.44
C PRO A 427 2.25 -40.76 -16.13
N SER A 428 3.34 -40.42 -16.82
CA SER A 428 4.69 -40.92 -16.57
C SER A 428 5.39 -40.21 -15.40
N SER A 429 4.98 -38.98 -15.10
CA SER A 429 5.55 -38.19 -14.01
C SER A 429 4.68 -36.98 -13.66
N ILE A 430 4.65 -36.59 -12.38
CA ILE A 430 3.91 -35.41 -11.91
C ILE A 430 4.78 -34.61 -10.94
N ILE A 431 4.76 -33.28 -11.04
CA ILE A 431 5.37 -32.35 -10.09
C ILE A 431 4.31 -31.44 -9.45
N SER A 432 4.53 -30.98 -8.22
CA SER A 432 3.70 -29.94 -7.60
C SER A 432 4.51 -29.12 -6.59
N TYR A 433 4.03 -27.90 -6.33
CA TYR A 433 4.70 -26.92 -5.47
C TYR A 433 3.78 -26.49 -4.33
N CYS A 434 4.18 -26.79 -3.09
CA CYS A 434 3.45 -26.42 -1.90
C CYS A 434 3.97 -25.10 -1.32
N ASN A 435 3.13 -24.07 -1.21
CA ASN A 435 3.53 -22.80 -0.62
C ASN A 435 3.75 -22.93 0.89
N LYS A 436 5.00 -22.81 1.33
CA LYS A 436 5.40 -22.97 2.74
C LYS A 436 4.79 -21.93 3.66
N ARG A 437 4.50 -20.74 3.12
CA ARG A 437 3.87 -19.62 3.82
C ARG A 437 2.53 -20.02 4.47
N LEU A 438 1.80 -20.93 3.82
CA LEU A 438 0.43 -21.30 4.20
C LEU A 438 0.27 -22.78 4.53
N PHE A 439 1.09 -23.67 3.96
CA PHE A 439 0.83 -25.11 3.93
C PHE A 439 2.07 -25.95 4.30
N THR A 440 1.81 -27.14 4.86
CA THR A 440 2.83 -28.10 5.29
C THR A 440 3.13 -29.19 4.27
N GLY A 441 2.37 -29.27 3.17
CA GLY A 441 2.52 -30.29 2.14
C GLY A 441 2.01 -31.70 2.52
N THR A 442 1.38 -31.88 3.68
CA THR A 442 0.92 -33.19 4.17
C THR A 442 -0.02 -33.93 3.21
N VAL A 443 -0.77 -33.20 2.38
CA VAL A 443 -1.65 -33.79 1.37
C VAL A 443 -0.86 -34.58 0.33
N TYR A 444 0.33 -34.14 -0.07
CA TYR A 444 1.12 -34.77 -1.12
C TYR A 444 1.63 -36.16 -0.71
N TYR A 445 2.00 -36.35 0.56
CA TYR A 445 2.31 -37.68 1.09
C TYR A 445 1.11 -38.63 1.03
N LYS A 446 -0.11 -38.13 1.28
CA LYS A 446 -1.36 -38.91 1.13
C LYS A 446 -1.71 -39.25 -0.32
N LEU A 447 -1.11 -38.54 -1.28
CA LEU A 447 -1.20 -38.82 -2.70
C LEU A 447 -0.07 -39.77 -3.17
N ASN A 448 0.73 -40.31 -2.25
CA ASN A 448 1.94 -41.10 -2.54
C ASN A 448 2.98 -40.33 -3.38
N MET A 449 2.99 -39.00 -3.29
CA MET A 449 4.08 -38.21 -3.85
C MET A 449 5.26 -38.18 -2.88
N THR A 450 6.46 -38.07 -3.42
CA THR A 450 7.70 -38.00 -2.66
C THR A 450 8.17 -36.55 -2.59
N PHE A 451 8.62 -36.11 -1.41
CA PHE A 451 9.30 -34.84 -1.27
C PHE A 451 10.61 -34.86 -2.06
N SER A 452 10.85 -33.85 -2.89
CA SER A 452 12.06 -33.71 -3.68
C SER A 452 13.06 -32.78 -3.00
N HIS A 453 12.69 -31.51 -2.84
CA HIS A 453 13.54 -30.48 -2.24
C HIS A 453 12.71 -29.26 -1.81
N THR A 454 13.36 -28.33 -1.13
CA THR A 454 12.80 -27.02 -0.79
C THR A 454 13.42 -25.95 -1.67
N THR A 455 12.61 -25.04 -2.21
CA THR A 455 13.10 -23.86 -2.92
C THR A 455 13.49 -22.75 -1.94
N SER A 456 14.44 -21.90 -2.33
CA SER A 456 14.75 -20.68 -1.58
C SER A 456 13.54 -19.73 -1.54
N PRO A 457 13.44 -18.84 -0.54
CA PRO A 457 12.49 -17.74 -0.53
C PRO A 457 12.37 -17.03 -1.89
N SER A 458 11.14 -16.86 -2.37
CA SER A 458 10.82 -16.03 -3.53
C SER A 458 10.37 -14.66 -3.06
N TYR A 459 10.16 -13.74 -3.99
CA TYR A 459 9.72 -12.38 -3.69
C TYR A 459 8.60 -11.92 -4.62
N TRP A 460 7.81 -11.00 -4.07
CA TRP A 460 6.65 -10.41 -4.69
C TRP A 460 6.76 -8.89 -4.61
N TYR A 461 6.49 -8.23 -5.72
CA TYR A 461 6.50 -6.77 -5.81
C TYR A 461 5.13 -6.19 -5.46
N PHE A 462 5.15 -5.00 -4.87
CA PHE A 462 3.97 -4.18 -4.64
C PHE A 462 4.32 -2.69 -4.76
N THR A 463 3.31 -1.86 -4.99
CA THR A 463 3.47 -0.39 -5.01
C THR A 463 3.12 0.19 -3.64
N THR A 464 3.35 1.49 -3.43
CA THR A 464 2.92 2.17 -2.20
C THR A 464 1.42 2.06 -1.90
N LYS A 465 0.59 1.71 -2.90
CA LYS A 465 -0.85 1.47 -2.72
C LYS A 465 -1.17 0.14 -2.03
N GLN A 466 -0.25 -0.82 -2.02
CA GLN A 466 -0.38 -2.12 -1.31
C GLN A 466 -1.65 -2.93 -1.67
N ASP A 467 -2.20 -2.71 -2.86
CA ASP A 467 -3.46 -3.29 -3.34
C ASP A 467 -3.28 -4.69 -3.96
N LYS A 468 -2.07 -5.00 -4.44
CA LYS A 468 -1.79 -6.25 -5.13
C LYS A 468 -0.33 -6.66 -5.02
N LEU A 469 -0.11 -7.97 -4.97
CA LEU A 469 1.19 -8.59 -5.16
C LEU A 469 1.39 -9.05 -6.61
N TYR A 470 2.58 -8.76 -7.13
CA TYR A 470 3.04 -9.19 -8.45
C TYR A 470 4.22 -10.12 -8.28
N HIS A 471 4.11 -11.34 -8.83
CA HIS A 471 5.22 -12.29 -8.76
C HIS A 471 6.45 -11.75 -9.50
N ARG A 472 7.66 -12.02 -8.99
CA ARG A 472 8.95 -11.64 -9.61
C ARG A 472 9.06 -11.94 -11.11
N SER A 473 8.42 -13.01 -11.59
CA SER A 473 8.45 -13.38 -13.01
C SER A 473 7.78 -12.36 -13.95
N THR A 474 6.88 -11.53 -13.41
CA THR A 474 6.28 -10.39 -14.11
C THR A 474 7.35 -9.35 -14.46
N PHE A 475 8.32 -9.17 -13.58
CA PHE A 475 9.29 -8.07 -13.60
C PHE A 475 10.72 -8.54 -13.90
N GLN A 476 10.87 -9.63 -14.64
CA GLN A 476 12.20 -10.08 -15.11
C GLN A 476 12.90 -8.94 -15.88
N LYS A 477 14.20 -8.74 -15.64
CA LYS A 477 14.97 -7.60 -16.17
C LYS A 477 14.73 -7.29 -17.66
N HIS A 478 14.71 -8.31 -18.52
CA HIS A 478 14.49 -8.14 -19.96
C HIS A 478 13.10 -7.60 -20.34
N LYS A 479 12.10 -7.70 -19.45
CA LYS A 479 10.74 -7.16 -19.63
C LYS A 479 10.61 -5.72 -19.16
N LEU A 480 11.50 -5.27 -18.26
CA LEU A 480 11.35 -4.01 -17.54
C LEU A 480 11.38 -2.78 -18.45
N LYS A 481 12.15 -2.81 -19.54
CA LYS A 481 12.19 -1.73 -20.54
C LYS A 481 10.81 -1.34 -21.05
N ASN A 482 9.88 -2.30 -21.15
CA ASN A 482 8.54 -2.09 -21.67
C ASN A 482 7.48 -1.89 -20.57
N LEU A 483 7.83 -2.18 -19.31
CA LEU A 483 6.90 -2.14 -18.17
C LEU A 483 7.09 -0.91 -17.27
N LEU A 484 8.29 -0.34 -17.25
CA LEU A 484 8.66 0.74 -16.34
C LEU A 484 8.81 2.06 -17.08
N ASN A 485 8.43 3.16 -16.43
CA ASN A 485 8.59 4.52 -16.97
C ASN A 485 10.06 4.96 -16.96
N VAL A 486 10.81 4.50 -15.96
CA VAL A 486 12.26 4.75 -15.82
C VAL A 486 12.97 3.41 -15.87
N PHE A 487 13.84 3.22 -16.86
CA PHE A 487 14.63 1.99 -16.99
C PHE A 487 16.08 2.32 -17.32
N ASP A 488 16.98 1.65 -16.63
CA ASP A 488 18.43 1.74 -16.79
C ASP A 488 18.99 0.32 -16.90
N GLU A 489 19.55 0.01 -18.07
CA GLU A 489 20.07 -1.33 -18.40
C GLU A 489 21.27 -1.72 -17.53
N SER A 490 22.03 -0.74 -17.02
CA SER A 490 23.17 -0.99 -16.13
C SER A 490 22.74 -1.42 -14.73
N LYS A 491 21.52 -1.06 -14.31
CA LYS A 491 20.98 -1.36 -12.99
C LYS A 491 20.40 -2.77 -12.90
N THR A 492 20.37 -3.32 -11.70
CA THR A 492 19.69 -4.57 -11.39
C THR A 492 18.17 -4.46 -11.56
N GLU A 493 17.49 -5.61 -11.60
CA GLU A 493 16.02 -5.66 -11.58
C GLU A 493 15.47 -4.84 -10.39
N TRP A 494 16.01 -5.08 -9.20
CA TRP A 494 15.55 -4.46 -7.98
C TRP A 494 15.78 -2.95 -7.96
N GLU A 495 16.92 -2.47 -8.43
CA GLU A 495 17.21 -1.03 -8.52
C GLU A 495 16.26 -0.31 -9.47
N ASN A 496 15.96 -0.93 -10.63
CA ASN A 496 14.96 -0.40 -11.56
C ASN A 496 13.57 -0.36 -10.93
N MET A 497 13.16 -1.42 -10.23
CA MET A 497 11.86 -1.47 -9.54
C MET A 497 11.77 -0.41 -8.43
N LYS A 498 12.82 -0.23 -7.62
CA LYS A 498 12.89 0.85 -6.61
C LYS A 498 12.76 2.24 -7.22
N ALA A 499 13.43 2.49 -8.36
CA ALA A 499 13.33 3.78 -9.07
C ALA A 499 11.91 4.09 -9.57
N ASN A 500 11.08 3.05 -9.73
CA ASN A 500 9.66 3.17 -10.10
C ASN A 500 8.71 3.02 -8.90
N ASN A 501 9.21 3.28 -7.68
CA ASN A 501 8.42 3.25 -6.43
C ASN A 501 7.79 1.90 -6.09
N PHE A 502 8.34 0.81 -6.61
CA PHE A 502 8.01 -0.52 -6.13
C PHE A 502 8.79 -0.87 -4.87
N ASN A 503 8.21 -1.78 -4.10
CA ASN A 503 8.85 -2.47 -3.01
C ASN A 503 8.66 -3.98 -3.18
N ARG A 504 9.38 -4.80 -2.41
CA ARG A 504 9.20 -6.25 -2.44
C ARG A 504 9.15 -6.86 -1.04
N ILE A 505 8.31 -7.88 -0.92
CA ILE A 505 8.17 -8.75 0.25
C ILE A 505 8.63 -10.16 -0.16
N TRP A 506 9.26 -10.87 0.77
CA TRP A 506 9.76 -12.22 0.56
C TRP A 506 8.81 -13.25 1.16
N ASP A 507 8.61 -14.39 0.50
CA ASP A 507 7.84 -15.51 1.04
C ASP A 507 8.78 -16.55 1.71
N CYS A 508 8.23 -17.71 2.08
CA CYS A 508 8.99 -18.79 2.73
C CYS A 508 9.52 -19.85 1.75
N GLY A 509 9.40 -19.62 0.44
CA GLY A 509 9.67 -20.61 -0.61
C GLY A 509 8.57 -21.69 -0.71
N THR A 510 8.90 -22.79 -1.37
CA THR A 510 7.98 -23.91 -1.62
C THR A 510 8.61 -25.25 -1.28
N TYR A 511 7.80 -26.19 -0.81
CA TYR A 511 8.14 -27.62 -0.81
C TYR A 511 7.79 -28.20 -2.20
N VAL A 512 8.73 -28.90 -2.83
CA VAL A 512 8.53 -29.52 -4.13
C VAL A 512 8.26 -31.00 -3.95
N PHE A 513 7.16 -31.47 -4.54
CA PHE A 513 6.76 -32.88 -4.51
C PHE A 513 6.73 -33.45 -5.92
N ILE A 514 7.16 -34.69 -6.05
CA ILE A 514 7.22 -35.42 -7.31
C ILE A 514 6.55 -36.78 -7.19
N TRP A 515 6.02 -37.28 -8.29
CA TRP A 515 5.43 -38.60 -8.39
C TRP A 515 5.85 -39.27 -9.68
N TYR A 516 6.10 -40.57 -9.59
CA TYR A 516 6.35 -41.46 -10.71
C TYR A 516 5.42 -42.67 -10.56
N PRO A 517 5.04 -43.32 -11.67
CA PRO A 517 4.29 -44.57 -11.60
C PRO A 517 5.08 -45.59 -10.77
N PRO A 518 4.40 -46.39 -9.95
CA PRO A 518 5.05 -47.44 -9.19
C PRO A 518 5.80 -48.38 -10.14
N PHE A 519 7.04 -48.72 -9.79
CA PHE A 519 7.82 -49.70 -10.53
C PHE A 519 7.09 -51.05 -10.45
N ILE A 520 6.65 -51.57 -11.60
CA ILE A 520 6.17 -52.94 -11.73
C ILE A 520 7.36 -53.72 -12.29
N PRO A 521 8.07 -54.53 -11.48
CA PRO A 521 9.08 -55.44 -12.01
C PRO A 521 8.42 -56.30 -13.07
N LYS A 522 9.03 -56.37 -14.26
CA LYS A 522 8.59 -57.28 -15.31
C LYS A 522 8.80 -58.73 -14.92
#